data_AF-A0A4Q6CET3-F1
#
_entry.id   AF-A0A4Q6CET3-F1
#
_cell.length_a   1.000
_cell.length_b   1.000
_cell.length_c   1.000
_cell.angle_alpha   90.00
_cell.angle_beta   90.00
_cell.angle_gamma   90.00
#
_symmetry.space_group_name_H-M   'P 1'
#
loop_
_entity.id
_entity.type
_entity.pdbx_description
1 polymer ?
#
loop_
_entity_poly.entity_id
_entity_poly.type
_entity_poly.pdbx_seq_one_letter_code
_entity_poly.pdbx_strand_id
1 'polypeptide(L)'
;PTSAEINEIRSNAPNWMSLVGRILMHPRFLTHFERDGQITKSGAFALTDYELEARLTAIFWKSVPDVAGIDAARSGSLRTPAGLKTEVVRILTHKKAKETLWTFYQQWLALSRLPAGNSYSSGPAFDAFASPYTAAQLDQNFKEAVVEDTRQFLEYITFTQNGSLETIFRSPLIFTTNSLVAGIYGVSPRADAAAAPITDTSGHFKGILTRPSITQQKPSVNGETNHILRGTFLLENILGFELGQPANFNEQQGAGIIVPPTASTRTQVNLKTGAGTCAACHSQINPSGFSLGNFDSLGRYQTTERRFRITNGMVDNYATNPVDATTSLRLNSKIYTINDADGLVDALFQSERIYEGFTAYYFQFSFGRAPLSGLDNALYSNLKTALKTKSVRESLELMALLPEFSQVQPAGK
;
A
#
# COMPACT_ATOMS: atom_id res chain seq x y z
N PRO A 1 0.57 25.82 40.46
CA PRO A 1 1.29 25.13 41.54
C PRO A 1 2.22 26.08 42.31
N THR A 2 2.22 25.99 43.64
CA THR A 2 3.12 26.72 44.53
C THR A 2 4.54 26.13 44.48
N SER A 3 5.54 26.88 44.93
CA SER A 3 6.93 26.40 45.00
C SER A 3 7.09 25.16 45.89
N ALA A 4 6.23 24.99 46.91
CA ALA A 4 6.21 23.81 47.76
C ALA A 4 5.69 22.58 47.00
N GLU A 5 4.59 22.71 46.25
CA GLU A 5 4.04 21.63 45.41
C GLU A 5 5.03 21.20 44.32
N ILE A 6 5.77 22.15 43.72
CA ILE A 6 6.80 21.83 42.71
C ILE A 6 7.96 21.06 43.34
N ASN A 7 8.39 21.42 44.55
CA ASN A 7 9.47 20.72 45.24
C ASN A 7 9.06 19.31 45.68
N GLU A 8 7.81 19.11 46.11
CA GLU A 8 7.26 17.80 46.46
C GLU A 8 7.14 16.86 45.24
N ILE A 9 6.70 17.40 44.10
CA ILE A 9 6.68 16.64 42.84
C ILE A 9 8.10 16.23 42.42
N ARG A 10 9.08 17.15 42.54
CA ARG A 10 10.49 16.86 42.20
C ARG A 10 11.11 15.83 43.12
N SER A 11 10.87 15.90 44.43
CA SER A 11 11.41 14.90 45.38
C SER A 11 10.87 13.51 45.14
N ASN A 12 9.65 13.40 44.61
CA ASN A 12 9.02 12.12 44.25
C ASN A 12 9.30 11.67 42.80
N ALA A 13 9.99 12.47 41.99
CA ALA A 13 10.26 12.15 40.58
C ALA A 13 10.90 10.76 40.38
N PRO A 14 11.85 10.30 41.21
CA PRO A 14 12.40 8.94 41.08
C PRO A 14 11.35 7.84 41.31
N ASN A 15 10.41 8.05 42.24
CA ASN A 15 9.32 7.10 42.51
C ASN A 15 8.34 7.05 41.34
N TRP A 16 7.99 8.20 40.77
CA TRP A 16 7.16 8.28 39.56
C TRP A 16 7.85 7.64 38.36
N MET A 17 9.14 7.88 38.16
CA MET A 17 9.92 7.21 37.12
C MET A 17 9.93 5.69 37.31
N SER A 18 10.12 5.20 38.54
CA SER A 18 10.07 3.75 38.81
C SER A 18 8.68 3.17 38.59
N LEU A 19 7.61 3.87 38.96
CA LEU A 19 6.23 3.41 38.75
C LEU A 19 5.90 3.34 37.26
N VAL A 20 6.16 4.42 36.52
CA VAL A 20 5.95 4.47 35.07
C VAL A 20 6.82 3.42 34.39
N GLY A 21 8.10 3.29 34.76
CA GLY A 21 8.98 2.25 34.24
C GLY A 21 8.44 0.84 34.47
N ARG A 22 7.90 0.54 35.66
CA ARG A 22 7.26 -0.75 35.95
C ARG A 22 5.99 -0.98 35.15
N ILE A 23 5.16 0.06 34.94
CA ILE A 23 3.96 -0.04 34.11
C ILE A 23 4.34 -0.32 32.65
N LEU A 24 5.29 0.45 32.10
CA LEU A 24 5.75 0.32 30.71
C LEU A 24 6.49 -1.01 30.45
N MET A 25 7.16 -1.57 31.46
CA MET A 25 7.82 -2.87 31.35
C MET A 25 6.93 -4.04 31.77
N HIS A 26 5.70 -3.80 32.24
CA HIS A 26 4.82 -4.89 32.61
C HIS A 26 4.44 -5.69 31.36
N PRO A 27 4.45 -7.04 31.39
CA PRO A 27 4.12 -7.84 30.21
C PRO A 27 2.78 -7.46 29.57
N ARG A 28 1.77 -7.13 30.39
CA ARG A 28 0.44 -6.68 29.89
C ARG A 28 0.45 -5.31 29.18
N PHE A 29 1.49 -4.51 29.36
CA PHE A 29 1.69 -3.29 28.59
C PHE A 29 2.42 -3.58 27.28
N LEU A 30 3.44 -4.44 27.35
CA LEU A 30 4.27 -4.80 26.19
C LEU A 30 3.59 -5.76 25.21
N THR A 31 2.58 -6.50 25.67
CA THR A 31 1.91 -7.54 24.89
C THR A 31 0.40 -7.50 25.08
N HIS A 32 -0.31 -7.80 24.00
CA HIS A 32 -1.76 -7.93 24.01
C HIS A 32 -2.12 -9.34 24.49
N PHE A 33 -2.64 -9.45 25.72
CA PHE A 33 -3.12 -10.73 26.24
C PHE A 33 -4.64 -10.84 26.07
N GLU A 34 -5.07 -11.95 25.48
CA GLU A 34 -6.47 -12.30 25.24
C GLU A 34 -6.72 -13.69 25.81
N ARG A 35 -6.79 -13.78 27.15
CA ARG A 35 -6.77 -15.04 27.90
C ARG A 35 -7.67 -15.05 29.14
N ASP A 36 -8.22 -13.90 29.51
CA ASP A 36 -9.06 -13.74 30.70
C ASP A 36 -10.54 -14.07 30.38
N GLY A 37 -10.82 -14.39 29.12
CA GLY A 37 -12.10 -14.83 28.58
C GLY A 37 -12.60 -16.21 29.04
N GLN A 38 -13.85 -16.52 28.72
CA GLN A 38 -14.44 -17.84 28.99
C GLN A 38 -14.28 -18.78 27.79
N ILE A 39 -14.03 -20.06 28.07
CA ILE A 39 -13.99 -21.10 27.03
C ILE A 39 -15.43 -21.33 26.51
N THR A 40 -15.63 -21.16 25.22
CA THR A 40 -16.88 -21.41 24.51
C THR A 40 -17.08 -22.91 24.28
N LYS A 41 -18.28 -23.32 23.87
CA LYS A 41 -18.58 -24.72 23.53
C LYS A 41 -17.69 -25.29 22.42
N SER A 42 -17.15 -24.43 21.55
CA SER A 42 -16.22 -24.83 20.48
C SER A 42 -14.76 -24.93 20.93
N GLY A 43 -14.47 -24.63 22.20
CA GLY A 43 -13.11 -24.63 22.75
C GLY A 43 -12.32 -23.34 22.49
N ALA A 44 -12.92 -22.33 21.86
CA ALA A 44 -12.34 -20.99 21.71
C ALA A 44 -12.48 -20.17 23.01
N PHE A 45 -11.66 -19.17 23.22
CA PHE A 45 -11.83 -18.18 24.29
C PHE A 45 -12.67 -17.02 23.77
N ALA A 46 -13.82 -16.75 24.39
CA ALA A 46 -14.58 -15.52 24.19
C ALA A 46 -13.93 -14.38 24.96
N LEU A 47 -13.56 -13.31 24.25
CA LEU A 47 -12.92 -12.15 24.85
C LEU A 47 -13.84 -11.50 25.90
N THR A 48 -13.22 -11.01 26.98
CA THR A 48 -13.90 -10.08 27.88
C THR A 48 -14.16 -8.74 27.17
N ASP A 49 -15.08 -7.91 27.69
CA ASP A 49 -15.34 -6.60 27.10
C ASP A 49 -14.09 -5.71 27.04
N TYR A 50 -13.21 -5.79 28.04
CA TYR A 50 -11.94 -5.05 28.04
C TYR A 50 -10.96 -5.56 26.99
N GLU A 51 -10.87 -6.88 26.80
CA GLU A 51 -10.01 -7.48 25.76
C GLU A 51 -10.56 -7.16 24.36
N LEU A 52 -11.88 -7.17 24.17
CA LEU A 52 -12.51 -6.81 22.90
C LEU A 52 -12.27 -5.33 22.55
N GLU A 53 -12.45 -4.42 23.51
CA GLU A 53 -12.14 -2.99 23.31
C GLU A 53 -10.66 -2.75 23.03
N ALA A 54 -9.77 -3.44 23.75
CA ALA A 54 -8.34 -3.39 23.50
C ALA A 54 -8.02 -3.89 22.10
N ARG A 55 -8.62 -5.00 21.63
CA ARG A 55 -8.47 -5.52 20.27
C ARG A 55 -8.91 -4.51 19.22
N LEU A 56 -10.09 -3.92 19.38
CA LEU A 56 -10.63 -2.93 18.45
C LEU A 56 -9.67 -1.74 18.31
N THR A 57 -9.21 -1.18 19.42
CA THR A 57 -8.31 -0.01 19.41
C THR A 57 -6.88 -0.35 19.00
N ALA A 58 -6.39 -1.55 19.30
CA ALA A 58 -5.10 -2.02 18.79
C ALA A 58 -5.12 -2.17 17.26
N ILE A 59 -6.19 -2.70 16.67
CA ILE A 59 -6.31 -2.90 15.22
C ILE A 59 -6.57 -1.58 14.52
N PHE A 60 -7.61 -0.85 14.93
CA PHE A 60 -8.09 0.32 14.20
C PHE A 60 -7.41 1.62 14.60
N TRP A 61 -6.86 1.75 15.80
CA TRP A 61 -6.19 2.97 16.25
C TRP A 61 -4.69 2.81 16.49
N LYS A 62 -4.16 1.58 16.49
CA LYS A 62 -2.77 1.26 16.89
C LYS A 62 -2.40 1.95 18.22
N SER A 63 -3.37 1.96 19.14
CA SER A 63 -3.37 2.74 20.38
C SER A 63 -4.11 1.97 21.47
N VAL A 64 -3.96 2.42 22.72
CA VAL A 64 -4.81 1.98 23.84
C VAL A 64 -6.25 2.53 23.73
N PRO A 65 -7.21 1.89 24.41
CA PRO A 65 -8.58 2.39 24.58
C PRO A 65 -8.63 3.80 25.17
N ASP A 66 -9.61 4.59 24.75
CA ASP A 66 -9.94 5.86 25.40
C ASP A 66 -10.96 5.66 26.53
N VAL A 67 -11.29 6.73 27.24
CA VAL A 67 -12.22 6.67 28.39
C VAL A 67 -13.59 6.13 27.97
N ALA A 68 -14.11 6.54 26.81
CA ALA A 68 -15.40 6.08 26.32
C ALA A 68 -15.42 4.57 26.04
N GLY A 69 -14.37 4.05 25.40
CA GLY A 69 -14.21 2.62 25.17
C GLY A 69 -14.08 1.82 26.48
N ILE A 70 -13.32 2.34 27.45
CA ILE A 70 -13.21 1.75 28.79
C ILE A 70 -14.56 1.72 29.51
N ASP A 71 -15.35 2.78 29.41
CA ASP A 71 -16.67 2.86 30.03
C ASP A 71 -17.67 1.92 29.35
N ALA A 72 -17.62 1.79 28.01
CA ALA A 72 -18.39 0.80 27.26
C ALA A 72 -18.05 -0.62 27.74
N ALA A 73 -16.76 -0.94 27.84
CA ALA A 73 -16.30 -2.22 28.34
C ALA A 73 -16.75 -2.48 29.80
N ARG A 74 -16.64 -1.47 30.68
CA ARG A 74 -17.06 -1.56 32.09
C ARG A 74 -18.56 -1.84 32.22
N SER A 75 -19.37 -1.25 31.35
CA SER A 75 -20.83 -1.42 31.37
C SER A 75 -21.30 -2.79 30.84
N GLY A 76 -20.41 -3.55 30.17
CA GLY A 76 -20.76 -4.80 29.49
C GLY A 76 -21.54 -4.60 28.19
N SER A 77 -21.58 -3.37 27.65
CA SER A 77 -22.33 -3.07 26.43
C SER A 77 -21.80 -3.80 25.20
N LEU A 78 -20.50 -4.10 25.17
CA LEU A 78 -19.82 -4.73 24.03
C LEU A 78 -20.23 -6.20 23.82
N ARG A 79 -20.87 -6.84 24.81
CA ARG A 79 -21.50 -8.18 24.64
C ARG A 79 -22.77 -8.15 23.81
N THR A 80 -23.39 -6.99 23.63
CA THR A 80 -24.63 -6.87 22.86
C THR A 80 -24.30 -6.51 21.42
N PRO A 81 -25.00 -7.07 20.41
CA PRO A 81 -24.77 -6.70 19.01
C PRO A 81 -24.92 -5.19 18.75
N ALA A 82 -25.88 -4.54 19.44
CA ALA A 82 -26.11 -3.11 19.31
C ALA A 82 -25.00 -2.26 19.95
N GLY A 83 -24.53 -2.65 21.14
CA GLY A 83 -23.45 -1.96 21.82
C GLY A 83 -22.11 -2.11 21.09
N LEU A 84 -21.78 -3.32 20.64
CA LEU A 84 -20.59 -3.55 19.82
C LEU A 84 -20.62 -2.76 18.52
N LYS A 85 -21.76 -2.74 17.82
CA LYS A 85 -21.92 -1.94 16.60
C LYS A 85 -21.69 -0.45 16.85
N THR A 86 -22.26 0.08 17.93
CA THR A 86 -22.07 1.48 18.32
C THR A 86 -20.58 1.79 18.53
N GLU A 87 -19.87 0.91 19.20
CA GLU A 87 -18.44 1.07 19.48
C GLU A 87 -17.57 0.95 18.22
N VAL A 88 -17.81 -0.05 17.36
CA VAL A 88 -17.08 -0.21 16.10
C VAL A 88 -17.25 1.02 15.19
N VAL A 89 -18.48 1.55 15.07
CA VAL A 89 -18.74 2.77 14.28
C VAL A 89 -18.01 3.97 14.87
N ARG A 90 -18.02 4.13 16.20
CA ARG A 90 -17.28 5.20 16.90
C ARG A 90 -15.78 5.11 16.61
N ILE A 91 -15.21 3.92 16.70
CA ILE A 91 -13.79 3.67 16.44
C ILE A 91 -13.43 3.97 14.98
N LEU A 92 -14.20 3.47 14.02
CA LEU A 92 -13.91 3.62 12.58
C LEU A 92 -14.13 5.03 12.04
N THR A 93 -14.94 5.85 12.72
CA THR A 93 -15.17 7.26 12.35
C THR A 93 -14.22 8.22 13.06
N HIS A 94 -13.43 7.75 14.03
CA HIS A 94 -12.50 8.57 14.77
C HIS A 94 -11.23 8.89 13.96
N LYS A 95 -10.61 10.05 14.20
CA LYS A 95 -9.38 10.50 13.51
C LYS A 95 -8.24 9.49 13.59
N LYS A 96 -8.13 8.73 14.69
CA LYS A 96 -7.10 7.68 14.84
C LYS A 96 -7.29 6.55 13.83
N ALA A 97 -8.53 6.19 13.46
CA ALA A 97 -8.77 5.18 12.43
C ALA A 97 -8.34 5.67 11.05
N LYS A 98 -8.55 6.96 10.75
CA LYS A 98 -8.05 7.60 9.54
C LYS A 98 -6.53 7.53 9.43
N GLU A 99 -5.79 7.89 10.48
CA GLU A 99 -4.32 7.80 10.51
C GLU A 99 -3.80 6.36 10.46
N THR A 100 -4.45 5.41 11.15
CA THR A 100 -4.08 4.00 11.08
C THR A 100 -4.28 3.44 9.68
N LEU A 101 -5.39 3.77 9.03
CA LEU A 101 -5.66 3.28 7.68
C LEU A 101 -4.71 3.92 6.66
N TRP A 102 -4.33 5.18 6.85
CA TRP A 102 -3.24 5.80 6.08
C TRP A 102 -1.90 5.05 6.28
N THR A 103 -1.58 4.64 7.52
CA THR A 103 -0.40 3.83 7.79
C THR A 103 -0.46 2.48 7.07
N PHE A 104 -1.64 1.84 7.06
CA PHE A 104 -1.88 0.63 6.27
C PHE A 104 -1.62 0.89 4.78
N TYR A 105 -2.22 1.92 4.20
CA TYR A 105 -2.05 2.23 2.78
C TYR A 105 -0.58 2.51 2.41
N GLN A 106 0.16 3.23 3.25
CA GLN A 106 1.58 3.47 3.04
C GLN A 106 2.40 2.18 3.01
N GLN A 107 2.10 1.23 3.91
CA GLN A 107 2.79 -0.06 3.95
C GLN A 107 2.39 -0.96 2.79
N TRP A 108 1.08 -1.08 2.55
CA TRP A 108 0.51 -1.90 1.48
C TRP A 108 1.03 -1.45 0.11
N LEU A 109 1.06 -0.15 -0.16
CA LEU A 109 1.55 0.42 -1.42
C LEU A 109 3.05 0.72 -1.40
N ALA A 110 3.78 0.32 -0.35
CA ALA A 110 5.21 0.53 -0.19
C ALA A 110 5.68 1.99 -0.40
N LEU A 111 4.84 2.99 -0.07
CA LEU A 111 5.10 4.41 -0.37
C LEU A 111 6.34 4.95 0.33
N SER A 112 6.72 4.36 1.47
CA SER A 112 7.96 4.73 2.19
C SER A 112 9.23 4.39 1.39
N ARG A 113 9.17 3.38 0.51
CA ARG A 113 10.27 2.93 -0.35
C ARG A 113 10.36 3.72 -1.66
N LEU A 114 9.42 4.61 -1.94
CA LEU A 114 9.45 5.48 -3.12
C LEU A 114 10.71 6.35 -3.05
N PRO A 115 11.57 6.37 -4.09
CA PRO A 115 12.71 7.28 -4.13
C PRO A 115 12.30 8.70 -4.52
N ALA A 116 13.17 9.68 -4.28
CA ALA A 116 13.03 10.94 -5.00
C ALA A 116 13.26 10.72 -6.51
N GLY A 117 12.63 11.53 -7.35
CA GLY A 117 12.68 11.35 -8.81
C GLY A 117 14.10 11.41 -9.38
N ASN A 118 15.00 12.13 -8.70
CA ASN A 118 16.42 12.26 -9.04
C ASN A 118 17.37 11.32 -8.29
N SER A 119 16.90 10.44 -7.39
CA SER A 119 17.78 9.69 -6.46
C SER A 119 18.72 8.69 -7.13
N TYR A 120 18.44 8.26 -8.37
CA TYR A 120 19.16 7.16 -9.02
C TYR A 120 19.65 7.48 -10.42
N SER A 121 19.39 8.67 -10.92
CA SER A 121 19.86 9.12 -12.22
C SER A 121 20.08 10.62 -12.12
N SER A 122 21.27 11.06 -12.52
CA SER A 122 21.64 12.46 -12.52
C SER A 122 22.51 12.75 -13.75
N GLY A 123 22.56 14.02 -14.12
CA GLY A 123 23.38 14.51 -15.22
C GLY A 123 22.62 14.64 -16.55
N PRO A 124 23.32 15.12 -17.60
CA PRO A 124 22.68 15.68 -18.79
C PRO A 124 21.72 14.75 -19.54
N ALA A 125 22.00 13.44 -19.58
CA ALA A 125 21.10 12.48 -20.22
C ALA A 125 19.79 12.30 -19.45
N PHE A 126 19.86 12.26 -18.12
CA PHE A 126 18.67 12.22 -17.27
C PHE A 126 17.91 13.54 -17.34
N ASP A 127 18.59 14.68 -17.35
CA ASP A 127 17.93 16.00 -17.49
C ASP A 127 17.13 16.11 -18.79
N ALA A 128 17.68 15.58 -19.90
CA ALA A 128 16.96 15.51 -21.17
C ALA A 128 15.73 14.58 -21.13
N PHE A 129 15.82 13.46 -20.40
CA PHE A 129 14.67 12.61 -20.13
C PHE A 129 13.61 13.30 -19.26
N ALA A 130 14.04 13.96 -18.18
CA ALA A 130 13.19 14.59 -17.18
C ALA A 130 12.52 15.88 -17.67
N SER A 131 13.06 16.52 -18.70
CA SER A 131 12.51 17.71 -19.35
C SER A 131 10.98 17.64 -19.51
N PRO A 132 10.24 18.71 -19.12
CA PRO A 132 10.75 20.05 -18.78
C PRO A 132 11.19 20.22 -17.32
N TYR A 133 11.19 19.15 -16.51
CA TYR A 133 11.54 19.23 -15.09
C TYR A 133 13.05 19.14 -14.89
N THR A 134 13.58 19.98 -14.00
CA THR A 134 14.97 19.92 -13.58
C THR A 134 15.18 18.83 -12.52
N ALA A 135 16.38 18.26 -12.43
CA ALA A 135 16.71 17.32 -11.35
C ALA A 135 16.49 17.91 -9.95
N ALA A 136 16.65 19.22 -9.77
CA ALA A 136 16.39 19.90 -8.50
C ALA A 136 14.90 19.96 -8.15
N GLN A 137 14.01 20.05 -9.14
CA GLN A 137 12.57 19.99 -8.94
C GLN A 137 12.07 18.58 -8.61
N LEU A 138 12.80 17.54 -9.03
CA LEU A 138 12.46 16.13 -8.79
C LEU A 138 13.11 15.57 -7.51
N ASP A 139 13.20 16.41 -6.48
CA ASP A 139 13.83 16.13 -5.21
C ASP A 139 12.89 15.40 -4.22
N GLN A 140 13.25 15.42 -2.94
CA GLN A 140 12.48 14.84 -1.86
C GLN A 140 11.10 15.53 -1.67
N ASN A 141 10.97 16.83 -1.96
CA ASN A 141 9.69 17.52 -1.86
C ASN A 141 8.72 17.06 -2.95
N PHE A 142 9.23 16.74 -4.15
CA PHE A 142 8.40 16.13 -5.19
C PHE A 142 7.87 14.76 -4.77
N LYS A 143 8.72 13.91 -4.17
CA LYS A 143 8.28 12.64 -3.59
C LYS A 143 7.15 12.83 -2.57
N GLU A 144 7.32 13.79 -1.65
CA GLU A 144 6.31 14.08 -0.63
C GLU A 144 5.00 14.57 -1.24
N ALA A 145 5.06 15.43 -2.28
CA ALA A 145 3.89 15.89 -3.00
C ALA A 145 3.14 14.76 -3.72
N VAL A 146 3.86 13.80 -4.30
CA VAL A 146 3.29 12.61 -4.93
C VAL A 146 2.61 11.70 -3.90
N VAL A 147 3.22 11.51 -2.73
CA VAL A 147 2.62 10.74 -1.63
C VAL A 147 1.38 11.43 -1.08
N GLU A 148 1.40 12.76 -0.95
CA GLU A 148 0.27 13.56 -0.47
C GLU A 148 -0.92 13.53 -1.43
N ASP A 149 -0.69 13.59 -2.74
CA ASP A 149 -1.74 13.39 -3.75
C ASP A 149 -2.42 12.01 -3.63
N THR A 150 -1.66 10.97 -3.31
CA THR A 150 -2.18 9.62 -3.06
C THR A 150 -2.89 9.52 -1.70
N ARG A 151 -2.38 10.19 -0.67
CA ARG A 151 -3.04 10.29 0.64
C ARG A 151 -4.43 10.88 0.51
N GLN A 152 -4.53 12.08 -0.09
CA GLN A 152 -5.81 12.76 -0.25
C GLN A 152 -6.79 11.95 -1.09
N PHE A 153 -6.31 11.27 -2.15
CA PHE A 153 -7.12 10.34 -2.93
C PHE A 153 -7.70 9.23 -2.07
N LEU A 154 -6.87 8.46 -1.37
CA LEU A 154 -7.31 7.32 -0.58
C LEU A 154 -8.21 7.75 0.58
N GLU A 155 -7.90 8.86 1.24
CA GLU A 155 -8.73 9.41 2.30
C GLU A 155 -10.11 9.85 1.79
N TYR A 156 -10.15 10.52 0.64
CA TYR A 156 -11.40 10.97 0.05
C TYR A 156 -12.29 9.79 -0.37
N ILE A 157 -11.74 8.81 -1.11
CA ILE A 157 -12.50 7.62 -1.51
C ILE A 157 -13.03 6.88 -0.27
N THR A 158 -12.20 6.65 0.73
CA THR A 158 -12.58 5.80 1.87
C THR A 158 -13.50 6.50 2.88
N PHE A 159 -13.21 7.75 3.24
CA PHE A 159 -13.92 8.44 4.34
C PHE A 159 -14.97 9.43 3.85
N THR A 160 -14.81 10.01 2.66
CA THR A 160 -15.77 10.99 2.13
C THR A 160 -16.80 10.31 1.23
N GLN A 161 -16.36 9.47 0.29
CA GLN A 161 -17.26 8.76 -0.61
C GLN A 161 -17.78 7.44 -0.04
N ASN A 162 -17.17 6.93 1.03
CA ASN A 162 -17.43 5.57 1.51
C ASN A 162 -17.31 4.56 0.35
N GLY A 163 -16.22 4.65 -0.41
CA GLY A 163 -16.01 3.92 -1.66
C GLY A 163 -15.54 2.47 -1.48
N SER A 164 -15.77 1.66 -2.51
CA SER A 164 -15.30 0.27 -2.60
C SER A 164 -13.83 0.19 -2.97
N LEU A 165 -13.24 -1.01 -2.83
CA LEU A 165 -11.91 -1.29 -3.36
C LEU A 165 -11.86 -1.06 -4.88
N GLU A 166 -12.93 -1.38 -5.60
CA GLU A 166 -13.04 -1.06 -7.02
C GLU A 166 -12.98 0.44 -7.32
N THR A 167 -13.59 1.28 -6.47
CA THR A 167 -13.51 2.73 -6.62
C THR A 167 -12.05 3.23 -6.49
N ILE A 168 -11.27 2.65 -5.57
CA ILE A 168 -9.83 2.95 -5.40
C ILE A 168 -9.04 2.63 -6.69
N PHE A 169 -9.41 1.60 -7.43
CA PHE A 169 -8.69 1.16 -8.63
C PHE A 169 -9.22 1.74 -9.94
N ARG A 170 -10.38 2.41 -9.94
CA ARG A 170 -11.00 2.94 -11.16
C ARG A 170 -11.25 4.45 -11.16
N SER A 171 -11.22 5.11 -10.00
CA SER A 171 -11.57 6.52 -9.90
C SER A 171 -10.60 7.42 -10.69
N PRO A 172 -11.08 8.30 -11.59
CA PRO A 172 -10.24 9.21 -12.37
C PRO A 172 -9.86 10.50 -11.62
N LEU A 173 -10.03 10.53 -10.30
CA LEU A 173 -9.88 11.75 -9.51
C LEU A 173 -8.42 12.02 -9.12
N ILE A 174 -8.00 13.28 -9.29
CA ILE A 174 -6.66 13.79 -8.99
C ILE A 174 -6.75 14.85 -7.89
N PHE A 175 -5.82 14.81 -6.93
CA PHE A 175 -5.90 15.59 -5.69
C PHE A 175 -4.72 16.55 -5.48
N THR A 176 -3.77 16.62 -6.38
CA THR A 176 -2.57 17.42 -6.15
C THR A 176 -2.82 18.94 -6.17
N THR A 177 -2.21 19.64 -5.20
CA THR A 177 -2.03 21.10 -5.18
C THR A 177 -0.63 21.49 -5.67
N ASN A 178 0.26 20.52 -5.88
CA ASN A 178 1.63 20.76 -6.31
C ASN A 178 1.68 20.87 -7.84
N SER A 179 2.26 21.95 -8.36
CA SER A 179 2.32 22.22 -9.80
C SER A 179 3.14 21.21 -10.60
N LEU A 180 4.19 20.61 -10.01
CA LEU A 180 5.00 19.58 -10.69
C LEU A 180 4.20 18.29 -10.85
N VAL A 181 3.53 17.84 -9.79
CA VAL A 181 2.67 16.65 -9.84
C VAL A 181 1.49 16.89 -10.78
N ALA A 182 0.89 18.08 -10.76
CA ALA A 182 -0.16 18.46 -11.70
C ALA A 182 0.32 18.40 -13.16
N GLY A 183 1.57 18.81 -13.41
CA GLY A 183 2.22 18.68 -14.70
C GLY A 183 2.46 17.23 -15.15
N ILE A 184 2.70 16.29 -14.23
CA ILE A 184 2.76 14.85 -14.56
C ILE A 184 1.39 14.35 -15.06
N TYR A 185 0.32 14.81 -14.42
CA TYR A 185 -1.05 14.50 -14.81
C TYR A 185 -1.54 15.26 -16.04
N GLY A 186 -0.85 16.34 -16.45
CA GLY A 186 -1.29 17.21 -17.55
C GLY A 186 -2.47 18.11 -17.19
N VAL A 187 -2.66 18.44 -15.89
CA VAL A 187 -3.76 19.28 -15.39
C VAL A 187 -3.22 20.52 -14.66
N SER A 188 -4.10 21.49 -14.40
CA SER A 188 -3.77 22.60 -13.48
C SER A 188 -3.86 22.12 -12.03
N PRO A 189 -2.99 22.57 -11.11
CA PRO A 189 -3.06 22.17 -9.71
C PRO A 189 -4.35 22.68 -9.04
N ARG A 190 -4.83 21.95 -8.04
CA ARG A 190 -5.90 22.45 -7.15
C ARG A 190 -5.42 23.68 -6.39
N ALA A 191 -6.32 24.63 -6.16
CA ALA A 191 -6.02 25.85 -5.41
C ALA A 191 -5.57 25.54 -3.97
N ASP A 192 -6.23 24.58 -3.33
CA ASP A 192 -5.92 24.09 -1.99
C ASP A 192 -6.49 22.68 -1.79
N ALA A 193 -6.29 22.11 -0.59
CA ALA A 193 -6.77 20.78 -0.24
C ALA A 193 -8.30 20.69 -0.05
N ALA A 194 -9.02 21.82 0.04
CA ALA A 194 -10.48 21.86 0.20
C ALA A 194 -11.22 21.98 -1.14
N ALA A 195 -10.56 22.46 -2.19
CA ALA A 195 -11.12 22.52 -3.54
C ALA A 195 -11.59 21.15 -4.04
N ALA A 196 -12.57 21.08 -4.94
CA ALA A 196 -13.00 19.79 -5.51
C ALA A 196 -11.82 19.06 -6.20
N PRO A 197 -11.82 17.72 -6.21
CA PRO A 197 -10.82 16.96 -6.97
C PRO A 197 -11.00 17.21 -8.47
N ILE A 198 -9.91 17.04 -9.22
CA ILE A 198 -9.90 17.18 -10.68
C ILE A 198 -10.23 15.82 -11.28
N THR A 199 -11.11 15.78 -12.28
CA THR A 199 -11.38 14.56 -13.06
C THR A 199 -10.41 14.49 -14.24
N ASP A 200 -9.66 13.40 -14.38
CA ASP A 200 -8.85 13.14 -15.57
C ASP A 200 -9.74 13.00 -16.81
N THR A 201 -9.48 13.83 -17.83
CA THR A 201 -10.17 13.80 -19.12
C THR A 201 -9.36 13.12 -20.22
N SER A 202 -8.07 12.86 -19.99
CA SER A 202 -7.21 12.12 -20.93
C SER A 202 -7.56 10.63 -20.98
N GLY A 203 -8.13 10.10 -19.89
CA GLY A 203 -8.47 8.70 -19.74
C GLY A 203 -7.27 7.82 -19.37
N HIS A 204 -6.12 8.41 -19.06
CA HIS A 204 -4.89 7.69 -18.72
C HIS A 204 -4.73 7.47 -17.22
N PHE A 205 -5.26 8.37 -16.39
CA PHE A 205 -5.03 8.36 -14.95
C PHE A 205 -6.28 7.93 -14.20
N LYS A 206 -6.46 6.61 -14.09
CA LYS A 206 -7.57 5.97 -13.37
C LYS A 206 -7.06 5.11 -12.23
N GLY A 207 -7.53 5.41 -11.03
CA GLY A 207 -7.29 4.63 -9.83
C GLY A 207 -5.85 4.61 -9.35
N ILE A 208 -5.61 3.80 -8.33
CA ILE A 208 -4.35 3.78 -7.59
C ILE A 208 -3.15 3.35 -8.45
N LEU A 209 -3.32 2.41 -9.39
CA LEU A 209 -2.20 1.83 -10.16
C LEU A 209 -1.58 2.78 -11.20
N THR A 210 -2.29 3.85 -11.57
CA THR A 210 -1.82 4.83 -12.55
C THR A 210 -1.30 6.11 -11.90
N ARG A 211 -1.39 6.24 -10.57
CA ARG A 211 -0.88 7.43 -9.86
C ARG A 211 0.66 7.46 -9.89
N PRO A 212 1.28 8.66 -9.95
CA PRO A 212 2.73 8.80 -9.88
C PRO A 212 3.35 8.12 -8.67
N SER A 213 2.67 8.02 -7.53
CA SER A 213 3.23 7.33 -6.34
C SER A 213 3.45 5.84 -6.54
N ILE A 214 2.81 5.24 -7.56
CA ILE A 214 2.90 3.82 -7.91
C ILE A 214 3.72 3.62 -9.18
N THR A 215 3.52 4.48 -10.18
CA THR A 215 4.18 4.35 -11.48
C THR A 215 5.60 4.92 -11.47
N GLN A 216 5.87 5.95 -10.67
CA GLN A 216 7.23 6.43 -10.41
C GLN A 216 8.01 5.35 -9.65
N GLN A 217 9.20 5.05 -10.15
CA GLN A 217 10.03 3.99 -9.61
C GLN A 217 11.50 4.35 -9.72
N LYS A 218 12.35 3.55 -9.07
CA LYS A 218 13.78 3.59 -9.33
C LYS A 218 14.04 3.35 -10.82
N PRO A 219 14.51 4.36 -11.60
CA PRO A 219 14.84 4.15 -13.00
C PRO A 219 15.98 3.14 -13.14
N SER A 220 16.08 2.50 -14.31
CA SER A 220 17.22 1.63 -14.61
C SER A 220 18.43 2.47 -15.02
N VAL A 221 18.44 3.02 -16.23
CA VAL A 221 19.52 3.87 -16.78
C VAL A 221 18.93 5.14 -17.35
N ASN A 222 19.49 6.32 -17.03
CA ASN A 222 19.13 7.62 -17.61
C ASN A 222 17.60 7.90 -17.67
N GLY A 223 16.85 7.46 -16.66
CA GLY A 223 15.39 7.65 -16.58
C GLY A 223 14.54 6.55 -17.21
N GLU A 224 15.14 5.51 -17.77
CA GLU A 224 14.40 4.37 -18.34
C GLU A 224 13.52 3.65 -17.32
N THR A 225 12.35 3.21 -17.78
CA THR A 225 11.38 2.46 -16.97
C THR A 225 11.96 1.13 -16.49
N ASN A 226 11.77 0.83 -15.20
CA ASN A 226 12.18 -0.43 -14.60
C ASN A 226 11.00 -1.40 -14.47
N HIS A 227 10.71 -2.12 -15.57
CA HIS A 227 9.59 -3.08 -15.61
C HIS A 227 9.70 -4.20 -14.58
N ILE A 228 10.91 -4.60 -14.19
CA ILE A 228 11.13 -5.67 -13.22
C ILE A 228 10.62 -5.24 -11.84
N LEU A 229 11.06 -4.06 -11.35
CA LEU A 229 10.60 -3.55 -10.05
C LEU A 229 9.09 -3.28 -10.04
N ARG A 230 8.53 -2.84 -11.17
CA ARG A 230 7.08 -2.65 -11.32
C ARG A 230 6.32 -3.97 -11.23
N GLY A 231 6.82 -5.00 -11.91
CA GLY A 231 6.24 -6.33 -11.86
C GLY A 231 6.31 -6.93 -10.46
N THR A 232 7.44 -6.79 -9.78
CA THR A 232 7.61 -7.20 -8.38
C THR A 232 6.60 -6.50 -7.46
N PHE A 233 6.46 -5.18 -7.55
CA PHE A 233 5.45 -4.44 -6.78
C PHE A 233 4.03 -4.98 -7.02
N LEU A 234 3.64 -5.18 -8.27
CA LEU A 234 2.29 -5.69 -8.58
C LEU A 234 2.07 -7.09 -8.02
N LEU A 235 3.06 -7.99 -8.15
CA LEU A 235 2.95 -9.36 -7.66
C LEU A 235 2.93 -9.42 -6.12
N GLU A 236 3.84 -8.71 -5.46
CA GLU A 236 3.97 -8.76 -4.01
C GLU A 236 2.90 -7.93 -3.31
N ASN A 237 2.72 -6.67 -3.68
CA ASN A 237 1.87 -5.73 -2.94
C ASN A 237 0.40 -5.81 -3.37
N ILE A 238 0.12 -5.95 -4.66
CA ILE A 238 -1.26 -5.93 -5.17
C ILE A 238 -1.87 -7.32 -5.22
N LEU A 239 -1.10 -8.32 -5.66
CA LEU A 239 -1.56 -9.69 -5.84
C LEU A 239 -1.26 -10.60 -4.63
N GLY A 240 -0.46 -10.15 -3.66
CA GLY A 240 -0.14 -10.93 -2.46
C GLY A 240 0.62 -12.23 -2.75
N PHE A 241 1.47 -12.24 -3.78
CA PHE A 241 2.39 -13.35 -4.02
C PHE A 241 3.68 -13.17 -3.23
N GLU A 242 4.18 -14.27 -2.68
CA GLU A 242 5.53 -14.31 -2.11
C GLU A 242 6.51 -14.68 -3.22
N LEU A 243 7.32 -13.72 -3.66
CA LEU A 243 8.41 -14.01 -4.58
C LEU A 243 9.59 -14.54 -3.77
N GLY A 244 9.93 -15.81 -4.00
CA GLY A 244 11.13 -16.42 -3.43
C GLY A 244 12.41 -15.80 -4.00
N GLN A 245 13.52 -15.97 -3.28
CA GLN A 245 14.83 -15.65 -3.86
C GLN A 245 15.16 -16.63 -5.01
N PRO A 246 15.77 -16.16 -6.12
CA PRO A 246 16.18 -17.04 -7.20
C PRO A 246 17.19 -18.08 -6.69
N ALA A 247 17.01 -19.35 -7.07
CA ALA A 247 18.01 -20.38 -6.82
C ALA A 247 19.27 -20.06 -7.64
N ASN A 248 20.37 -19.75 -6.97
CA ASN A 248 21.68 -19.40 -7.55
C ASN A 248 21.73 -18.05 -8.29
N PHE A 249 21.47 -16.94 -7.58
CA PHE A 249 21.82 -15.61 -8.08
C PHE A 249 23.35 -15.46 -8.16
N ASN A 250 23.95 -15.80 -9.29
CA ASN A 250 25.30 -15.39 -9.65
C ASN A 250 25.16 -14.25 -10.68
N GLU A 251 25.67 -13.05 -10.35
CA GLU A 251 25.68 -11.87 -11.25
C GLU A 251 26.24 -12.18 -12.65
N GLN A 252 27.04 -13.25 -12.81
CA GLN A 252 27.59 -13.68 -14.08
C GLN A 252 26.57 -14.33 -15.05
N GLN A 253 25.35 -14.66 -14.62
CA GLN A 253 24.36 -15.33 -15.50
C GLN A 253 23.82 -14.45 -16.64
N GLY A 254 24.17 -13.17 -16.68
CA GLY A 254 23.94 -12.27 -17.83
C GLY A 254 25.18 -11.98 -18.68
N ALA A 255 26.35 -12.52 -18.31
CA ALA A 255 27.60 -12.27 -19.04
C ALA A 255 27.53 -12.91 -20.44
N GLY A 256 27.64 -12.08 -21.48
CA GLY A 256 27.63 -12.51 -22.89
C GLY A 256 26.32 -12.29 -23.66
N ILE A 257 25.24 -11.86 -22.99
CA ILE A 257 24.00 -11.48 -23.69
C ILE A 257 24.21 -10.13 -24.38
N ILE A 258 24.28 -10.13 -25.72
CA ILE A 258 24.36 -8.91 -26.52
C ILE A 258 22.95 -8.31 -26.61
N VAL A 259 22.76 -7.16 -25.98
CA VAL A 259 21.51 -6.39 -26.06
C VAL A 259 21.77 -5.15 -26.92
N PRO A 260 21.05 -4.96 -28.04
CA PRO A 260 21.18 -3.75 -28.84
C PRO A 260 20.89 -2.51 -27.97
N PRO A 261 21.78 -1.51 -27.89
CA PRO A 261 21.57 -0.34 -27.04
C PRO A 261 20.29 0.44 -27.38
N THR A 262 19.87 0.35 -28.64
CA THR A 262 18.69 1.01 -29.21
C THR A 262 17.38 0.24 -28.96
N ALA A 263 17.44 -0.99 -28.45
CA ALA A 263 16.26 -1.80 -28.20
C ALA A 263 15.36 -1.18 -27.11
N SER A 264 14.06 -1.42 -27.22
CA SER A 264 13.06 -1.02 -26.22
C SER A 264 13.39 -1.60 -24.84
N THR A 265 13.00 -0.92 -23.75
CA THR A 265 13.20 -1.43 -22.38
C THR A 265 12.58 -2.81 -22.21
N ARG A 266 11.41 -3.06 -22.82
CA ARG A 266 10.79 -4.39 -22.90
C ARG A 266 11.73 -5.42 -23.53
N THR A 267 12.26 -5.14 -24.72
CA THR A 267 13.17 -6.05 -25.42
C THR A 267 14.43 -6.29 -24.61
N GLN A 268 15.00 -5.26 -23.98
CA GLN A 268 16.18 -5.42 -23.14
C GLN A 268 15.93 -6.32 -21.93
N VAL A 269 14.79 -6.12 -21.25
CA VAL A 269 14.39 -6.94 -20.10
C VAL A 269 14.21 -8.39 -20.54
N ASN A 270 13.47 -8.65 -21.63
CA ASN A 270 13.25 -10.01 -22.10
C ASN A 270 14.53 -10.71 -22.59
N LEU A 271 15.44 -10.00 -23.27
CA LEU A 271 16.73 -10.58 -23.67
C LEU A 271 17.58 -10.96 -22.46
N LYS A 272 17.57 -10.13 -21.41
CA LYS A 272 18.35 -10.37 -20.19
C LYS A 272 17.78 -11.48 -19.30
N THR A 273 16.46 -11.63 -19.25
CA THR A 273 15.80 -12.47 -18.24
C THR A 273 14.95 -13.61 -18.81
N GLY A 274 14.85 -13.73 -20.13
CA GLY A 274 13.97 -14.68 -20.80
C GLY A 274 14.51 -16.11 -20.90
N ALA A 275 15.76 -16.36 -20.49
CA ALA A 275 16.42 -17.66 -20.58
C ALA A 275 16.91 -18.18 -19.22
N GLY A 276 17.15 -19.49 -19.16
CA GLY A 276 17.76 -20.15 -17.99
C GLY A 276 16.95 -20.02 -16.70
N THR A 277 17.66 -19.92 -15.58
CA THR A 277 17.11 -19.77 -14.22
C THR A 277 16.29 -18.48 -14.03
N CYS A 278 16.60 -17.42 -14.79
CA CYS A 278 15.89 -16.13 -14.71
C CYS A 278 14.42 -16.27 -15.16
N ALA A 279 14.15 -17.09 -16.18
CA ALA A 279 12.81 -17.25 -16.73
C ALA A 279 11.80 -17.82 -15.72
N ALA A 280 12.27 -18.56 -14.70
CA ALA A 280 11.43 -19.15 -13.66
C ALA A 280 10.58 -18.10 -12.93
N CYS A 281 11.18 -16.96 -12.57
CA CYS A 281 10.48 -15.85 -11.93
C CYS A 281 10.00 -14.81 -12.95
N HIS A 282 10.82 -14.51 -13.97
CA HIS A 282 10.53 -13.43 -14.91
C HIS A 282 9.39 -13.71 -15.88
N SER A 283 9.00 -14.98 -16.06
CA SER A 283 7.77 -15.35 -16.78
C SER A 283 6.49 -14.80 -16.14
N GLN A 284 6.52 -14.40 -14.86
CA GLN A 284 5.41 -13.74 -14.18
C GLN A 284 5.71 -12.26 -13.88
N ILE A 285 6.96 -11.95 -13.49
CA ILE A 285 7.36 -10.56 -13.15
C ILE A 285 7.26 -9.64 -14.37
N ASN A 286 7.87 -10.03 -15.50
CA ASN A 286 7.94 -9.15 -16.66
C ASN A 286 6.54 -8.80 -17.21
N PRO A 287 5.63 -9.78 -17.44
CA PRO A 287 4.27 -9.48 -17.85
C PRO A 287 3.57 -8.47 -16.96
N SER A 288 3.64 -8.63 -15.63
CA SER A 288 3.04 -7.69 -14.68
C SER A 288 3.59 -6.28 -14.86
N GLY A 289 4.92 -6.12 -14.94
CA GLY A 289 5.53 -4.81 -15.12
C GLY A 289 5.17 -4.12 -16.43
N PHE A 290 5.12 -4.89 -17.52
CA PHE A 290 4.83 -4.37 -18.85
C PHE A 290 3.42 -3.80 -18.99
N SER A 291 2.44 -4.31 -18.24
CA SER A 291 1.05 -3.82 -18.28
C SER A 291 0.90 -2.32 -17.96
N LEU A 292 1.89 -1.75 -17.25
CA LEU A 292 1.97 -0.33 -16.91
C LEU A 292 3.05 0.40 -17.72
N GLY A 293 3.49 -0.17 -18.85
CA GLY A 293 4.60 0.36 -19.66
C GLY A 293 4.35 1.76 -20.23
N ASN A 294 3.08 2.14 -20.37
CA ASN A 294 2.68 3.49 -20.75
C ASN A 294 2.95 4.56 -19.69
N PHE A 295 3.52 4.20 -18.53
CA PHE A 295 4.01 5.17 -17.56
C PHE A 295 5.53 5.09 -17.45
N ASP A 296 6.19 6.22 -17.64
CA ASP A 296 7.65 6.32 -17.51
C ASP A 296 8.10 6.29 -16.04
N SER A 297 9.39 6.43 -15.78
CA SER A 297 9.95 6.38 -14.42
C SER A 297 9.58 7.57 -13.54
N LEU A 298 9.02 8.66 -14.10
CA LEU A 298 8.47 9.81 -13.38
C LEU A 298 6.95 9.72 -13.21
N GLY A 299 6.32 8.67 -13.76
CA GLY A 299 4.87 8.47 -13.76
C GLY A 299 4.12 9.24 -14.85
N ARG A 300 4.81 9.81 -15.84
CA ARG A 300 4.17 10.46 -16.99
C ARG A 300 3.63 9.42 -17.94
N TYR A 301 2.46 9.70 -18.52
CA TYR A 301 1.94 8.87 -19.61
C TYR A 301 2.80 9.02 -20.86
N GLN A 302 3.09 7.90 -21.54
CA GLN A 302 3.91 7.83 -22.74
C GLN A 302 3.41 6.77 -23.73
N THR A 303 3.53 7.07 -25.01
CA THR A 303 3.32 6.13 -26.13
C THR A 303 4.62 5.74 -26.81
N THR A 304 5.69 6.49 -26.56
CA THR A 304 7.05 6.18 -26.99
C THR A 304 8.01 6.39 -25.83
N GLU A 305 9.02 5.54 -25.73
CA GLU A 305 10.12 5.70 -24.80
C GLU A 305 11.35 6.26 -25.53
N ARG A 306 11.88 7.35 -25.00
CA ARG A 306 13.09 8.01 -25.52
C ARG A 306 14.28 7.58 -24.69
N ARG A 307 15.41 7.35 -25.34
CA ARG A 307 16.64 6.90 -24.68
C ARG A 307 17.73 7.92 -24.91
N PHE A 308 18.32 8.38 -23.81
CA PHE A 308 19.33 9.42 -23.83
C PHE A 308 20.68 8.86 -23.41
N ARG A 309 21.73 9.36 -24.06
CA ARG A 309 23.12 9.09 -23.70
C ARG A 309 23.95 10.35 -23.86
N ILE A 310 25.17 10.32 -23.33
CA ILE A 310 26.18 11.35 -23.57
C ILE A 310 27.19 10.77 -24.56
N THR A 311 27.43 11.46 -25.67
CA THR A 311 28.47 11.12 -26.65
C THR A 311 29.27 12.38 -26.96
N ASN A 312 30.59 12.32 -26.74
CA ASN A 312 31.51 13.47 -26.92
C ASN A 312 31.04 14.75 -26.20
N GLY A 313 30.49 14.61 -24.99
CA GLY A 313 29.99 15.73 -24.18
C GLY A 313 28.62 16.29 -24.61
N MET A 314 28.00 15.75 -25.67
CA MET A 314 26.66 16.15 -26.12
C MET A 314 25.61 15.11 -25.71
N VAL A 315 24.40 15.58 -25.39
CA VAL A 315 23.25 14.71 -25.12
C VAL A 315 22.58 14.34 -26.43
N ASP A 316 22.40 13.03 -26.64
CA ASP A 316 21.80 12.46 -27.84
C ASP A 316 20.57 11.61 -27.47
N ASN A 317 19.44 11.86 -28.13
CA ASN A 317 18.30 10.94 -28.13
C ASN A 317 18.57 9.85 -29.17
N TYR A 318 19.27 8.81 -28.75
CA TYR A 318 19.84 7.82 -29.66
C TYR A 318 18.85 6.70 -30.04
N ALA A 319 17.67 6.66 -29.40
CA ALA A 319 16.58 5.76 -29.79
C ALA A 319 15.23 6.27 -29.27
N THR A 320 14.20 6.17 -30.11
CA THR A 320 12.79 6.35 -29.73
C THR A 320 12.03 5.11 -30.14
N ASN A 321 11.51 4.37 -29.16
CA ASN A 321 10.79 3.11 -29.39
C ASN A 321 9.31 3.27 -29.04
N PRO A 322 8.38 2.64 -29.78
CA PRO A 322 7.00 2.56 -29.34
C PRO A 322 6.91 1.77 -28.04
N VAL A 323 6.05 2.23 -27.13
CA VAL A 323 5.72 1.49 -25.91
C VAL A 323 4.67 0.44 -26.24
N ASP A 324 4.95 -0.79 -25.84
CA ASP A 324 4.01 -1.90 -25.85
C ASP A 324 3.67 -2.27 -24.41
N ALA A 325 2.43 -2.02 -23.99
CA ALA A 325 1.90 -2.44 -22.69
C ALA A 325 1.14 -3.78 -22.76
N THR A 326 0.97 -4.34 -23.95
CA THR A 326 0.19 -5.56 -24.15
C THR A 326 0.92 -6.77 -23.58
N THR A 327 0.21 -7.63 -22.85
CA THR A 327 0.82 -8.75 -22.13
C THR A 327 -0.22 -9.82 -21.77
N SER A 328 0.27 -10.98 -21.34
CA SER A 328 -0.57 -12.08 -20.86
C SER A 328 -0.22 -12.38 -19.42
N LEU A 329 -1.20 -12.32 -18.52
CA LEU A 329 -0.99 -12.53 -17.09
C LEU A 329 -1.83 -13.71 -16.62
N ARG A 330 -1.18 -14.67 -15.97
CA ARG A 330 -1.87 -15.82 -15.38
C ARG A 330 -2.31 -15.46 -13.96
N LEU A 331 -3.61 -15.35 -13.76
CA LEU A 331 -4.22 -15.12 -12.46
C LEU A 331 -5.05 -16.36 -12.10
N ASN A 332 -4.70 -16.97 -10.97
CA ASN A 332 -5.20 -18.30 -10.60
C ASN A 332 -4.94 -19.31 -11.74
N SER A 333 -5.98 -19.98 -12.24
CA SER A 333 -5.88 -20.97 -13.33
C SER A 333 -6.17 -20.40 -14.72
N LYS A 334 -6.37 -19.08 -14.87
CA LYS A 334 -6.77 -18.45 -16.14
C LYS A 334 -5.71 -17.46 -16.63
N ILE A 335 -5.54 -17.38 -17.95
CA ILE A 335 -4.71 -16.38 -18.62
C ILE A 335 -5.61 -15.23 -19.06
N TYR A 336 -5.18 -14.01 -18.77
CA TYR A 336 -5.86 -12.77 -19.15
C TYR A 336 -4.96 -12.00 -20.12
N THR A 337 -5.52 -11.59 -21.26
CA THR A 337 -4.88 -10.65 -22.17
C THR A 337 -5.08 -9.25 -21.63
N ILE A 338 -3.97 -8.55 -21.39
CA ILE A 338 -3.92 -7.21 -20.84
C ILE A 338 -3.42 -6.29 -21.95
N ASN A 339 -4.14 -5.22 -22.24
CA ASN A 339 -3.73 -4.26 -23.28
C ASN A 339 -3.01 -3.05 -22.70
N ASP A 340 -3.40 -2.66 -21.48
CA ASP A 340 -2.98 -1.46 -20.77
C ASP A 340 -3.30 -1.58 -19.27
N ALA A 341 -3.17 -0.47 -18.54
CA ALA A 341 -3.47 -0.39 -17.12
C ALA A 341 -4.94 -0.69 -16.79
N ASP A 342 -5.90 -0.28 -17.64
CA ASP A 342 -7.32 -0.54 -17.44
C ASP A 342 -7.61 -2.05 -17.60
N GLY A 343 -7.05 -2.67 -18.64
CA GLY A 343 -7.10 -4.12 -18.83
C GLY A 343 -6.48 -4.90 -17.66
N LEU A 344 -5.41 -4.39 -17.05
CA LEU A 344 -4.83 -4.97 -15.83
C LEU A 344 -5.86 -4.93 -14.70
N VAL A 345 -6.44 -3.76 -14.42
CA VAL A 345 -7.45 -3.60 -13.37
C VAL A 345 -8.64 -4.53 -13.61
N ASP A 346 -9.11 -4.65 -14.84
CA ASP A 346 -10.19 -5.58 -15.20
C ASP A 346 -9.82 -7.03 -14.87
N ALA A 347 -8.63 -7.48 -15.24
CA ALA A 347 -8.17 -8.84 -14.92
C ALA A 347 -8.03 -9.07 -13.41
N LEU A 348 -7.56 -8.07 -12.65
CA LEU A 348 -7.45 -8.13 -11.20
C LEU A 348 -8.81 -8.36 -10.52
N PHE A 349 -9.85 -7.63 -10.95
CA PHE A 349 -11.20 -7.79 -10.41
C PHE A 349 -11.88 -9.06 -10.90
N GLN A 350 -11.79 -9.40 -12.20
CA GLN A 350 -12.38 -10.61 -12.76
C GLN A 350 -11.79 -11.90 -12.20
N SER A 351 -10.51 -11.88 -11.79
CA SER A 351 -9.86 -13.02 -11.13
C SER A 351 -10.09 -13.05 -9.62
N GLU A 352 -10.71 -12.01 -9.07
CA GLU A 352 -10.85 -11.74 -7.63
C GLU A 352 -9.53 -11.64 -6.85
N ARG A 353 -8.38 -11.69 -7.53
CA ARG A 353 -7.08 -11.78 -6.89
C ARG A 353 -6.72 -10.50 -6.11
N ILE A 354 -7.27 -9.36 -6.51
CA ILE A 354 -7.13 -8.11 -5.76
C ILE A 354 -7.73 -8.18 -4.35
N TYR A 355 -8.86 -8.88 -4.20
CA TYR A 355 -9.49 -9.04 -2.90
C TYR A 355 -8.66 -9.95 -1.99
N GLU A 356 -8.07 -10.99 -2.55
CA GLU A 356 -7.13 -11.87 -1.84
C GLU A 356 -5.89 -11.09 -1.36
N GLY A 357 -5.23 -10.35 -2.26
CA GLY A 357 -4.05 -9.55 -1.93
C GLY A 357 -4.33 -8.50 -0.86
N PHE A 358 -5.41 -7.72 -1.02
CA PHE A 358 -5.80 -6.71 -0.04
C PHE A 358 -6.10 -7.34 1.33
N THR A 359 -6.86 -8.44 1.36
CA THR A 359 -7.24 -9.11 2.61
C THR A 359 -6.01 -9.67 3.33
N ALA A 360 -5.08 -10.31 2.60
CA ALA A 360 -3.82 -10.81 3.16
C ALA A 360 -2.99 -9.70 3.82
N TYR A 361 -2.76 -8.59 3.10
CA TYR A 361 -2.01 -7.46 3.66
C TYR A 361 -2.73 -6.81 4.83
N TYR A 362 -4.04 -6.60 4.75
CA TYR A 362 -4.79 -5.97 5.83
C TYR A 362 -4.83 -6.86 7.08
N PHE A 363 -4.97 -8.18 6.90
CA PHE A 363 -4.93 -9.13 8.00
C PHE A 363 -3.56 -9.14 8.68
N GLN A 364 -2.47 -9.20 7.90
CA GLN A 364 -1.12 -9.14 8.43
C GLN A 364 -0.84 -7.79 9.12
N PHE A 365 -1.32 -6.68 8.56
CA PHE A 365 -1.21 -5.36 9.18
C PHE A 365 -1.96 -5.30 10.52
N SER A 366 -3.14 -5.89 10.59
CA SER A 366 -4.01 -5.84 11.77
C SER A 366 -3.52 -6.76 12.89
N PHE A 367 -3.20 -8.00 12.57
CA PHE A 367 -2.87 -9.06 13.53
C PHE A 367 -1.37 -9.32 13.68
N GLY A 368 -0.52 -8.78 12.80
CA GLY A 368 0.93 -8.99 12.81
C GLY A 368 1.38 -10.37 12.31
N ARG A 369 0.47 -11.14 11.69
CA ARG A 369 0.69 -12.54 11.27
C ARG A 369 -0.28 -12.95 10.17
N ALA A 370 -0.01 -14.08 9.51
CA ALA A 370 -0.99 -14.77 8.66
C ALA A 370 -2.14 -15.39 9.51
N PRO A 371 -3.28 -15.75 8.89
CA PRO A 371 -4.31 -16.55 9.54
C PRO A 371 -3.74 -17.89 10.07
N LEU A 372 -4.00 -18.23 11.33
CA LEU A 372 -3.45 -19.43 11.99
C LEU A 372 -4.53 -20.43 12.42
N SER A 373 -5.80 -20.04 12.38
CA SER A 373 -6.89 -20.82 12.99
C SER A 373 -8.16 -20.77 12.15
N GLY A 374 -9.12 -21.65 12.46
CA GLY A 374 -10.45 -21.61 11.84
C GLY A 374 -11.16 -20.27 12.04
N LEU A 375 -10.96 -19.61 13.19
CA LEU A 375 -11.52 -18.27 13.45
C LEU A 375 -10.87 -17.21 12.54
N ASP A 376 -9.53 -17.23 12.42
CA ASP A 376 -8.83 -16.30 11.53
C ASP A 376 -9.25 -16.51 10.07
N ASN A 377 -9.37 -17.76 9.63
CA ASN A 377 -9.81 -18.09 8.28
C ASN A 377 -11.25 -17.61 8.01
N ALA A 378 -12.13 -17.67 9.01
CA ALA A 378 -13.48 -17.12 8.91
C ALA A 378 -13.45 -15.59 8.79
N LEU A 379 -12.67 -14.89 9.63
CA LEU A 379 -12.50 -13.43 9.53
C LEU A 379 -11.94 -13.02 8.17
N TYR A 380 -10.90 -13.70 7.71
CA TYR A 380 -10.27 -13.49 6.43
C TYR A 380 -11.26 -13.66 5.27
N SER A 381 -11.97 -14.80 5.23
CA SER A 381 -12.91 -15.12 4.16
C SER A 381 -14.09 -14.14 4.11
N ASN A 382 -14.62 -13.75 5.28
CA ASN A 382 -15.70 -12.77 5.36
C ASN A 382 -15.25 -11.37 4.95
N LEU A 383 -14.06 -10.92 5.37
CA LEU A 383 -13.49 -9.63 4.92
C LEU A 383 -13.33 -9.62 3.40
N LYS A 384 -12.73 -10.68 2.83
CA LYS A 384 -12.58 -10.83 1.38
C LYS A 384 -13.91 -10.76 0.65
N THR A 385 -14.93 -11.42 1.18
CA THR A 385 -16.29 -11.44 0.59
C THR A 385 -16.96 -10.08 0.70
N ALA A 386 -16.84 -9.39 1.84
CA ALA A 386 -17.39 -8.07 2.04
C ALA A 386 -16.81 -7.05 1.05
N LEU A 387 -15.49 -7.07 0.82
CA LEU A 387 -14.80 -6.15 -0.10
C LEU A 387 -15.33 -6.19 -1.53
N LYS A 388 -15.98 -7.29 -1.95
CA LYS A 388 -16.58 -7.43 -3.29
C LYS A 388 -17.85 -6.61 -3.48
N THR A 389 -18.55 -6.29 -2.39
CA THR A 389 -19.92 -5.73 -2.44
C THR A 389 -20.11 -4.51 -1.55
N LYS A 390 -19.14 -4.20 -0.70
CA LYS A 390 -19.19 -3.13 0.29
C LYS A 390 -18.05 -2.13 0.07
N SER A 391 -18.20 -0.97 0.68
CA SER A 391 -17.08 -0.05 0.83
C SER A 391 -15.95 -0.67 1.64
N VAL A 392 -14.74 -0.10 1.56
CA VAL A 392 -13.62 -0.54 2.40
C VAL A 392 -14.00 -0.43 3.88
N ARG A 393 -14.56 0.71 4.30
CA ARG A 393 -14.92 0.97 5.70
C ARG A 393 -16.02 0.03 6.22
N GLU A 394 -17.06 -0.21 5.43
CA GLU A 394 -18.11 -1.19 5.79
C GLU A 394 -17.55 -2.61 5.87
N SER A 395 -16.59 -2.96 5.02
CA SER A 395 -15.95 -4.29 5.07
C SER A 395 -15.15 -4.48 6.36
N LEU A 396 -14.46 -3.43 6.81
CA LEU A 396 -13.75 -3.42 8.10
C LEU A 396 -14.72 -3.43 9.30
N GLU A 397 -15.82 -2.69 9.21
CA GLU A 397 -16.90 -2.74 10.20
C GLU A 397 -17.46 -4.15 10.31
N LEU A 398 -17.83 -4.79 9.19
CA LEU A 398 -18.35 -6.14 9.17
C LEU A 398 -17.37 -7.15 9.78
N MET A 399 -16.09 -7.06 9.46
CA MET A 399 -15.07 -7.92 10.07
C MET A 399 -15.06 -7.82 11.60
N ALA A 400 -15.16 -6.60 12.15
CA ALA A 400 -15.15 -6.36 13.59
C ALA A 400 -16.45 -6.82 14.31
N LEU A 401 -17.56 -6.94 13.57
CA LEU A 401 -18.85 -7.38 14.10
C LEU A 401 -19.05 -8.91 14.03
N LEU A 402 -18.13 -9.64 13.42
CA LEU A 402 -18.20 -11.09 13.36
C LEU A 402 -18.00 -11.73 14.74
N PRO A 403 -18.73 -12.81 15.07
CA PRO A 403 -18.52 -13.54 16.32
C PRO A 403 -17.08 -14.02 16.51
N GLU A 404 -16.38 -14.36 15.43
CA GLU A 404 -14.98 -14.78 15.43
C GLU A 404 -14.02 -13.66 15.84
N PHE A 405 -14.40 -12.40 15.62
CA PHE A 405 -13.61 -11.24 16.04
C PHE A 405 -13.65 -11.05 17.56
N SER A 406 -14.68 -11.58 18.23
CA SER A 406 -14.78 -11.55 19.69
C SER A 406 -14.21 -12.82 20.35
N GLN A 407 -13.44 -13.61 19.60
CA GLN A 407 -12.89 -14.89 20.06
C GLN A 407 -11.41 -15.07 19.68
N VAL A 408 -10.75 -15.99 20.39
CA VAL A 408 -9.37 -16.45 20.11
C VAL A 408 -9.33 -17.97 20.21
N GLN A 409 -8.62 -18.62 19.29
CA GLN A 409 -8.25 -20.02 19.48
C GLN A 409 -7.00 -20.11 20.37
N PRO A 410 -7.00 -20.90 21.45
CA PRO A 410 -5.80 -21.13 22.24
C PRO A 410 -4.66 -21.64 21.35
N ALA A 411 -3.46 -21.08 21.51
CA ALA A 411 -2.27 -21.63 20.89
C ALA A 411 -1.97 -23.02 21.50
N GLY A 412 -2.01 -24.08 20.69
CA GLY A 412 -1.62 -25.43 21.11
C GLY A 412 -2.68 -26.53 21.01
N LYS A 413 -3.57 -26.48 20.01
CA LYS A 413 -4.30 -27.66 19.53
C LYS A 413 -4.08 -27.86 18.04
#